data_AF-A0A840QHQ4-F1
#
_entry.id   AF-A0A840QHQ4-F1
#
_cell.length_a   1.000
_cell.length_b   1.000
_cell.length_c   1.000
_cell.angle_alpha   90.00
_cell.angle_beta   90.00
_cell.angle_gamma   90.00
#
_symmetry.space_group_name_H-M   'P 1'
#
loop_
_entity.id
_entity.type
_entity.pdbx_description
1 polymer ?
#
loop_
_entity_poly.entity_id
_entity_poly.type
_entity_poly.pdbx_seq_one_letter_code
_entity_poly.pdbx_strand_id
1 'polypeptide(L)'
;MTTRARRLAAALIEAGVRPGDRVGIHLERSPEVISAILATWWAGAAYVPLDPGHPAERLAYVLEDAEPAALIATSPLLPGVPTVHPGVRAATPADWPRVVPDAPAYVMYTSGSTGRPKGAVVRHDSLCALFADFDARFADGPSVVLAGTGYSFEISLVELVWPLTCGRTIQLTSHRTVVDDLPDPAGAFYQCTPSAARLHTASPQGRRFLAGLGVLLVGGEPLDADLAADLAHLVPGPVFNGYGPTEATVYTTFWEVVPDAPVLIGCHWRAYGATSSTMSDGTCRPAAPAN
;
A
#
# COMPACT_ATOMS: atom_id res chain seq x y z
N MET A 1 -11.24 10.72 -11.86
CA MET A 1 -10.56 10.62 -10.56
C MET A 1 -10.04 11.97 -10.06
N THR A 2 -9.09 12.62 -10.74
CA THR A 2 -8.47 13.89 -10.31
C THR A 2 -9.47 15.01 -9.97
N THR A 3 -10.50 15.24 -10.81
CA THR A 3 -11.54 16.23 -10.51
C THR A 3 -12.27 15.96 -9.20
N ARG A 4 -12.55 14.68 -8.90
CA ARG A 4 -13.20 14.28 -7.64
C ARG A 4 -12.26 14.50 -6.46
N ALA A 5 -11.01 14.08 -6.58
CA ALA A 5 -9.99 14.31 -5.55
C ALA A 5 -9.83 15.79 -5.21
N ARG A 6 -9.75 16.67 -6.22
CA ARG A 6 -9.66 18.13 -6.00
C ARG A 6 -10.92 18.70 -5.34
N ARG A 7 -12.12 18.26 -5.73
CA ARG A 7 -13.36 18.71 -5.06
C ARG A 7 -13.42 18.27 -3.60
N LEU A 8 -12.99 17.04 -3.31
CA LEU A 8 -12.89 16.54 -1.94
C LEU A 8 -11.86 17.33 -1.13
N ALA A 9 -10.68 17.58 -1.70
CA ALA A 9 -9.63 18.37 -1.06
C ALA A 9 -10.10 19.79 -0.72
N ALA A 10 -10.82 20.45 -1.64
CA ALA A 10 -11.41 21.76 -1.38
C ALA A 10 -12.38 21.73 -0.19
N ALA A 11 -13.28 20.73 -0.17
CA ALA A 11 -14.22 20.56 0.94
C ALA A 11 -13.53 20.23 2.28
N LEU A 12 -12.42 19.49 2.28
CA LEU A 12 -11.61 19.26 3.48
C LEU A 12 -11.00 20.56 4.01
N ILE A 13 -10.45 21.40 3.12
CA ILE A 13 -9.85 22.69 3.49
C ILE A 13 -10.92 23.64 4.05
N GLU A 14 -12.11 23.67 3.43
CA GLU A 14 -13.29 24.42 3.89
C GLU A 14 -13.78 23.91 5.26
N ALA A 15 -13.72 22.60 5.49
CA ALA A 15 -14.04 21.97 6.77
C ALA A 15 -12.99 22.20 7.87
N GLY A 16 -11.89 22.89 7.55
CA GLY A 16 -10.89 23.32 8.51
C GLY A 16 -9.58 22.52 8.51
N VAL A 17 -9.43 21.53 7.63
CA VAL A 17 -8.18 20.75 7.51
C VAL A 17 -7.01 21.68 7.14
N ARG A 18 -5.87 21.45 7.78
CA ARG A 18 -4.60 22.17 7.57
C ARG A 18 -3.46 21.19 7.26
N PRO A 19 -2.37 21.67 6.65
CA PRO A 19 -1.19 20.83 6.43
C PRO A 19 -0.67 20.21 7.73
N GLY A 20 -0.38 18.90 7.69
CA GLY A 20 0.05 18.12 8.85
C GLY A 20 -1.08 17.48 9.67
N ASP A 21 -2.34 17.84 9.40
CA ASP A 21 -3.50 17.17 10.01
C ASP A 21 -3.65 15.73 9.50
N ARG A 22 -4.55 15.00 10.16
CA ARG A 22 -4.95 13.64 9.76
C ARG A 22 -6.39 13.65 9.28
N VAL A 23 -6.67 12.93 8.20
CA VAL A 23 -8.02 12.74 7.66
C VAL A 23 -8.35 11.25 7.66
N GLY A 24 -9.40 10.87 8.38
CA GLY A 24 -9.88 9.50 8.38
C GLY A 24 -10.62 9.18 7.09
N ILE A 25 -10.34 8.04 6.45
CA ILE A 25 -11.04 7.56 5.26
C ILE A 25 -11.83 6.31 5.64
N HIS A 26 -13.15 6.44 5.72
CA HIS A 26 -14.07 5.34 6.00
C HIS A 26 -15.01 5.13 4.82
N LEU A 27 -14.53 4.34 3.85
CA LEU A 27 -15.22 4.07 2.61
C LEU A 27 -15.13 2.59 2.24
N GLU A 28 -16.17 2.09 1.60
CA GLU A 28 -16.11 0.80 0.93
C GLU A 28 -15.11 0.82 -0.23
N ARG A 29 -14.54 -0.33 -0.54
CA ARG A 29 -13.57 -0.49 -1.63
C ARG A 29 -14.17 -0.02 -2.95
N SER A 30 -13.59 1.04 -3.49
CA SER A 30 -14.10 1.72 -4.68
C SER A 30 -13.07 2.73 -5.23
N PRO A 31 -13.22 3.25 -6.46
CA PRO A 31 -12.39 4.35 -6.97
C PRO A 31 -12.44 5.63 -6.11
N GLU A 32 -13.46 5.78 -5.28
CA GLU A 32 -13.61 6.86 -4.31
C GLU A 32 -12.52 6.80 -3.23
N VAL A 33 -12.04 5.62 -2.83
CA VAL A 33 -10.91 5.47 -1.90
C VAL A 33 -9.65 6.12 -2.46
N ILE A 34 -9.33 5.85 -3.73
CA ILE A 34 -8.17 6.46 -4.41
C ILE A 34 -8.34 7.98 -4.48
N SER A 35 -9.56 8.44 -4.81
CA SER A 35 -9.86 9.87 -4.84
C SER A 35 -9.72 10.53 -3.46
N ALA A 36 -10.07 9.81 -2.38
CA ALA A 36 -9.97 10.26 -1.00
C ALA A 36 -8.52 10.33 -0.50
N ILE A 37 -7.68 9.35 -0.84
CA ILE A 37 -6.23 9.38 -0.55
C ILE A 37 -5.61 10.61 -1.21
N LEU A 38 -5.84 10.78 -2.52
CA LEU A 38 -5.32 11.92 -3.25
C LEU A 38 -5.86 13.25 -2.69
N ALA A 39 -7.16 13.32 -2.37
CA ALA A 39 -7.77 14.53 -1.80
C ALA A 39 -7.11 14.95 -0.49
N THR A 40 -6.78 13.98 0.36
CA THR A 40 -6.12 14.19 1.65
C THR A 40 -4.74 14.80 1.45
N TRP A 41 -3.96 14.27 0.50
CA TRP A 41 -2.65 14.83 0.15
C TRP A 41 -2.74 16.21 -0.49
N TRP A 42 -3.74 16.45 -1.36
CA TRP A 42 -3.99 17.79 -1.92
C TRP A 42 -4.33 18.83 -0.84
N ALA A 43 -4.96 18.40 0.27
CA ALA A 43 -5.21 19.25 1.43
C ALA A 43 -3.97 19.40 2.35
N GLY A 44 -2.87 18.70 2.05
CA GLY A 44 -1.63 18.71 2.83
C GLY A 44 -1.67 17.83 4.09
N ALA A 45 -2.67 16.96 4.21
CA ALA A 45 -2.88 16.09 5.37
C ALA A 45 -2.40 14.66 5.10
N ALA A 46 -2.21 13.88 6.17
CA ALA A 46 -2.01 12.44 6.11
C ALA A 46 -3.35 11.70 6.19
N TYR A 47 -3.51 10.63 5.42
CA TYR A 47 -4.72 9.82 5.54
C TYR A 47 -4.57 8.72 6.61
N VAL A 48 -5.69 8.38 7.25
CA VAL A 48 -5.83 7.28 8.21
C VAL A 48 -6.91 6.34 7.67
N PRO A 49 -6.59 5.10 7.27
CA PRO A 49 -7.58 4.19 6.73
C PRO A 49 -8.46 3.61 7.84
N LEU A 50 -9.77 3.64 7.62
CA LEU A 50 -10.81 3.15 8.52
C LEU A 50 -11.70 2.17 7.74
N ASP A 51 -11.16 0.99 7.41
CA ASP A 51 -11.89 -0.02 6.62
C ASP A 51 -13.22 -0.42 7.32
N PRO A 52 -14.39 -0.23 6.68
CA PRO A 52 -15.68 -0.64 7.24
C PRO A 52 -15.79 -2.12 7.58
N GLY A 53 -14.97 -2.98 6.98
CA GLY A 53 -14.90 -4.40 7.31
C GLY A 53 -14.20 -4.71 8.64
N HIS A 54 -13.55 -3.73 9.27
CA HIS A 54 -12.93 -3.92 10.58
C HIS A 54 -13.95 -3.87 11.73
N PRO A 55 -13.71 -4.59 12.85
CA PRO A 55 -14.55 -4.50 14.04
C PRO A 55 -14.71 -3.06 14.55
N ALA A 56 -15.91 -2.71 15.02
CA ALA A 56 -16.22 -1.36 15.51
C ALA A 56 -15.27 -0.90 16.62
N GLU A 57 -14.86 -1.80 17.52
CA GLU A 57 -13.89 -1.51 18.59
C GLU A 57 -12.52 -1.09 18.04
N ARG A 58 -12.07 -1.73 16.94
CA ARG A 58 -10.83 -1.37 16.26
C ARG A 58 -10.95 0.01 15.61
N LEU A 59 -12.07 0.30 14.96
CA LEU A 59 -12.32 1.60 14.35
C LEU A 59 -12.38 2.71 15.40
N ALA A 60 -13.08 2.49 16.52
CA ALA A 60 -13.15 3.42 17.62
C ALA A 60 -11.76 3.72 18.21
N TYR A 61 -10.94 2.68 18.43
CA TYR A 61 -9.56 2.84 18.90
C TYR A 61 -8.72 3.69 17.95
N VAL A 62 -8.75 3.39 16.65
CA VAL A 62 -8.00 4.16 15.63
C VAL A 62 -8.47 5.60 15.59
N LEU A 63 -9.78 5.83 15.67
CA LEU A 63 -10.36 7.18 15.69
C LEU A 63 -9.95 7.98 16.93
N GLU A 64 -9.91 7.34 18.10
CA GLU A 64 -9.48 7.94 19.36
C GLU A 64 -8.00 8.29 19.34
N ASP A 65 -7.14 7.36 18.92
CA ASP A 65 -5.68 7.56 18.90
C ASP A 65 -5.24 8.52 17.77
N ALA A 66 -5.89 8.45 16.61
CA ALA A 66 -5.51 9.27 15.46
C ALA A 66 -6.04 10.69 15.53
N GLU A 67 -7.06 11.02 16.33
CA GLU A 67 -7.65 12.36 16.44
C GLU A 67 -7.76 13.10 15.08
N PRO A 68 -8.52 12.55 14.10
CA PRO A 68 -8.57 13.13 12.76
C PRO A 68 -9.27 14.50 12.76
N ALA A 69 -8.75 15.45 12.01
CA ALA A 69 -9.32 16.79 11.85
C ALA A 69 -10.62 16.76 11.02
N ALA A 70 -10.76 15.77 10.14
CA ALA A 70 -11.97 15.52 9.36
C ALA A 70 -12.05 14.05 8.94
N LEU A 71 -13.23 13.62 8.50
CA LEU A 71 -13.48 12.30 7.95
C LEU A 71 -13.97 12.42 6.50
N ILE A 72 -13.55 11.51 5.63
CA ILE A 72 -14.20 11.21 4.37
C ILE A 72 -15.04 9.94 4.57
N ALA A 73 -16.35 10.09 4.62
CA ALA A 73 -17.29 9.00 4.88
C ALA A 73 -18.68 9.30 4.27
N THR A 74 -19.52 8.28 4.13
CA THR A 74 -20.91 8.43 3.66
C THR A 74 -21.86 8.91 4.77
N SER A 75 -21.49 8.70 6.04
CA SER A 75 -22.21 9.16 7.22
C SER A 75 -21.23 9.61 8.32
N PRO A 76 -21.62 10.51 9.24
CA PRO A 76 -20.79 10.88 10.38
C PRO A 76 -20.44 9.68 11.27
N LEU A 77 -19.19 9.60 11.73
CA LEU A 77 -18.71 8.55 12.64
C LEU A 77 -18.32 9.08 14.03
N LEU A 78 -17.86 10.34 14.10
CA LEU A 78 -17.41 10.98 15.33
C LEU A 78 -18.17 12.29 15.57
N PRO A 79 -18.82 12.47 16.72
CA PRO A 79 -19.40 13.75 17.10
C PRO A 79 -18.33 14.86 17.14
N GLY A 80 -18.64 16.02 16.56
CA GLY A 80 -17.74 17.18 16.56
C GLY A 80 -16.63 17.16 15.51
N VAL A 81 -16.41 16.04 14.81
CA VAL A 81 -15.46 15.95 13.69
C VAL A 81 -16.20 16.13 12.35
N PRO A 82 -15.83 17.11 11.52
CA PRO A 82 -16.43 17.31 10.21
C PRO A 82 -16.36 16.05 9.33
N THR A 83 -17.48 15.71 8.69
CA THR A 83 -17.54 14.59 7.73
C THR A 83 -17.85 15.11 6.33
N VAL A 84 -16.94 14.85 5.39
CA VAL A 84 -17.04 15.22 3.98
C VAL A 84 -17.50 14.00 3.18
N HIS A 85 -18.64 14.12 2.51
CA HIS A 85 -19.17 13.05 1.68
C HIS A 85 -18.32 12.85 0.40
N PRO A 86 -18.00 11.61 -0.02
CA PRO A 86 -17.16 11.33 -1.21
C PRO A 86 -17.72 11.93 -2.52
N GLY A 87 -19.04 12.16 -2.55
CA GLY A 87 -19.77 12.77 -3.67
C GLY A 87 -19.86 14.31 -3.66
N VAL A 88 -19.13 15.01 -2.78
CA VAL A 88 -19.19 16.48 -2.65
C VAL A 88 -18.90 17.21 -3.97
N ARG A 89 -19.62 18.31 -4.20
CA ARG A 89 -19.46 19.18 -5.38
C ARG A 89 -18.98 20.58 -5.00
N ALA A 90 -17.86 20.64 -4.29
CA ALA A 90 -17.23 21.91 -3.93
C ALA A 90 -16.57 22.59 -5.14
N ALA A 91 -16.42 23.91 -5.08
CA ALA A 91 -15.60 24.65 -6.03
C ALA A 91 -14.12 24.39 -5.71
N THR A 92 -13.31 24.13 -6.73
CA THR A 92 -11.87 23.90 -6.52
C THR A 92 -11.13 25.24 -6.44
N PRO A 93 -10.31 25.48 -5.40
CA PRO A 93 -9.49 26.68 -5.35
C PRO A 93 -8.45 26.70 -6.47
N ALA A 94 -7.98 27.92 -6.79
CA ALA A 94 -6.88 28.12 -7.73
C ALA A 94 -5.55 27.60 -7.16
N ASP A 95 -5.31 27.91 -5.88
CA ASP A 95 -4.09 27.54 -5.15
C ASP A 95 -4.35 26.42 -4.14
N TRP A 96 -3.33 25.61 -3.91
CA TRP A 96 -3.35 24.47 -3.00
C TRP A 96 -2.27 24.62 -1.95
N PRO A 97 -2.46 24.07 -0.74
CA PRO A 97 -1.39 24.00 0.25
C PRO A 97 -0.14 23.34 -0.34
N ARG A 98 1.03 23.90 -0.05
CA ARG A 98 2.30 23.30 -0.46
C ARG A 98 2.61 22.11 0.43
N VAL A 99 2.65 20.92 -0.16
CA VAL A 99 3.12 19.70 0.52
C VAL A 99 4.64 19.67 0.49
N VAL A 100 5.27 19.61 1.66
CA VAL A 100 6.73 19.46 1.79
C VAL A 100 7.12 17.98 1.84
N PRO A 101 8.31 17.58 1.37
CA PRO A 101 8.66 16.15 1.25
C PRO A 101 8.65 15.37 2.58
N ASP A 102 8.98 16.00 3.70
CA ASP A 102 9.00 15.38 5.03
C ASP A 102 7.64 15.43 5.75
N ALA A 103 6.59 15.97 5.11
CA ALA A 103 5.25 15.94 5.66
C ALA A 103 4.71 14.50 5.75
N PRO A 104 3.90 14.18 6.77
CA PRO A 104 3.16 12.92 6.86
C PRO A 104 2.28 12.68 5.62
N ALA A 105 2.42 11.52 4.99
CA ALA A 105 1.58 11.07 3.88
C ALA A 105 0.44 10.17 4.38
N TYR A 106 0.72 9.28 5.33
CA TYR A 106 -0.27 8.36 5.88
C TYR A 106 0.08 7.90 7.29
N VAL A 107 -0.93 7.39 8.00
CA VAL A 107 -0.76 6.70 9.28
C VAL A 107 -1.38 5.31 9.17
N MET A 108 -0.58 4.27 9.37
CA MET A 108 -1.02 2.87 9.28
C MET A 108 -0.95 2.19 10.65
N TYR A 109 -2.06 1.58 11.07
CA TYR A 109 -2.15 0.93 12.37
C TYR A 109 -1.81 -0.56 12.30
N THR A 110 -0.65 -0.92 12.85
CA THR A 110 -0.15 -2.30 12.90
C THR A 110 -0.41 -2.92 14.27
N SER A 111 -0.33 -4.25 14.39
CA SER A 111 -0.38 -4.94 15.68
C SER A 111 0.87 -4.58 16.49
N GLY A 112 0.71 -3.79 17.54
CA GLY A 112 1.82 -3.46 18.44
C GLY A 112 2.23 -4.64 19.31
N SER A 113 3.52 -4.70 19.68
CA SER A 113 4.08 -5.70 20.60
C SER A 113 3.43 -5.73 21.99
N THR A 114 2.73 -4.66 22.36
CA THR A 114 1.99 -4.52 23.63
C THR A 114 0.52 -4.95 23.52
N GLY A 115 0.11 -5.53 22.39
CA GLY A 115 -1.27 -5.92 22.09
C GLY A 115 -2.19 -4.77 21.66
N ARG A 116 -1.77 -3.51 21.84
CA ARG A 116 -2.49 -2.33 21.35
C ARG A 116 -1.95 -1.91 19.98
N PRO A 117 -2.82 -1.63 18.98
CA PRO A 117 -2.36 -1.16 17.68
C PRO A 117 -1.57 0.15 17.78
N LYS A 118 -0.53 0.31 16.96
CA LYS A 118 0.29 1.54 16.92
C LYS A 118 0.21 2.17 15.54
N GLY A 119 -0.01 3.48 15.48
CA GLY A 119 0.00 4.24 14.22
C GLY A 119 1.43 4.55 13.77
N ALA A 120 1.88 3.90 12.70
CA ALA A 120 3.13 4.23 12.03
C ALA A 120 2.90 5.39 11.05
N VAL A 121 3.58 6.51 11.30
CA VAL A 121 3.51 7.71 10.45
C VAL A 121 4.59 7.62 9.38
N VAL A 122 4.17 7.65 8.10
CA VAL A 122 5.08 7.59 6.96
C VAL A 122 5.03 8.89 6.18
N ARG A 123 6.19 9.37 5.73
CA ARG A 123 6.36 10.65 5.03
C ARG A 123 6.22 10.53 3.52
N HIS A 124 5.97 11.65 2.87
CA HIS A 124 5.89 11.72 1.40
C HIS A 124 7.19 11.32 0.71
N ASP A 125 8.35 11.78 1.19
CA ASP A 125 9.63 11.48 0.57
C ASP A 125 9.99 9.99 0.60
N SER A 126 9.70 9.30 1.70
CA SER A 126 9.86 7.84 1.80
C SER A 126 8.97 7.11 0.80
N LEU A 127 7.71 7.53 0.67
CA LEU A 127 6.78 6.94 -0.29
C LEU A 127 7.18 7.23 -1.75
N CYS A 128 7.66 8.45 -2.04
CA CYS A 128 8.18 8.81 -3.34
C CYS A 128 9.44 8.00 -3.69
N ALA A 129 10.33 7.77 -2.72
CA ALA A 129 11.52 6.93 -2.93
C ALA A 129 11.14 5.49 -3.28
N LEU A 130 10.14 4.92 -2.58
CA LEU A 130 9.57 3.61 -2.93
C LEU A 130 9.02 3.59 -4.36
N PHE A 131 8.21 4.57 -4.74
CA PHE A 131 7.62 4.60 -6.09
C PHE A 131 8.67 4.78 -7.18
N ALA A 132 9.69 5.58 -6.93
CA ALA A 132 10.79 5.77 -7.87
C ALA A 132 11.63 4.48 -8.04
N ASP A 133 11.77 3.70 -6.97
CA ASP A 133 12.35 2.36 -7.01
C ASP A 133 11.49 1.37 -7.83
N PHE A 134 10.18 1.37 -7.61
CA PHE A 134 9.24 0.59 -8.42
C PHE A 134 9.26 1.00 -9.90
N ASP A 135 9.32 2.29 -10.21
CA ASP A 135 9.43 2.80 -11.57
C ASP A 135 10.69 2.28 -12.26
N ALA A 136 11.82 2.24 -11.55
CA ALA A 136 13.07 1.70 -12.08
C ALA A 136 13.03 0.17 -12.25
N ARG A 137 12.47 -0.56 -11.28
CA ARG A 137 12.41 -2.04 -11.30
C ARG A 137 11.44 -2.56 -12.35
N PHE A 138 10.30 -1.89 -12.49
CA PHE A 138 9.21 -2.32 -13.36
C PHE A 138 9.04 -1.38 -14.56
N ALA A 139 10.12 -0.72 -15.01
CA ALA A 139 10.10 0.21 -16.14
C ALA A 139 9.44 -0.41 -17.38
N ASP A 140 9.86 -1.63 -17.73
CA ASP A 140 9.31 -2.45 -18.82
C ASP A 140 8.22 -3.43 -18.35
N GLY A 141 7.73 -3.24 -17.12
CA GLY A 141 6.73 -4.10 -16.49
C GLY A 141 5.31 -3.87 -17.00
N PRO A 142 4.33 -4.63 -16.45
CA PRO A 142 2.94 -4.58 -16.84
C PRO A 142 2.31 -3.18 -16.83
N SER A 143 1.43 -2.92 -17.80
CA SER A 143 0.61 -1.70 -17.87
C SER A 143 -0.62 -1.74 -16.98
N VAL A 144 -1.02 -2.94 -16.54
CA VAL A 144 -2.15 -3.17 -15.63
C VAL A 144 -1.60 -3.67 -14.29
N VAL A 145 -2.04 -3.02 -13.22
CA VAL A 145 -1.79 -3.42 -11.84
C VAL A 145 -3.12 -3.87 -11.27
N LEU A 146 -3.20 -5.15 -10.92
CA LEU A 146 -4.34 -5.62 -10.14
C LEU A 146 -4.30 -4.89 -8.80
N ALA A 147 -5.45 -4.59 -8.22
CA ALA A 147 -5.55 -3.98 -6.91
C ALA A 147 -6.63 -4.69 -6.09
N GLY A 148 -6.23 -5.40 -5.03
CA GLY A 148 -7.15 -6.14 -4.16
C GLY A 148 -6.70 -6.27 -2.70
N THR A 149 -5.56 -5.68 -2.34
CA THR A 149 -5.16 -5.51 -0.94
C THR A 149 -6.09 -4.52 -0.25
N GLY A 150 -6.51 -4.83 0.98
CA GLY A 150 -7.26 -3.90 1.83
C GLY A 150 -6.46 -2.62 2.07
N TYR A 151 -7.10 -1.46 1.96
CA TYR A 151 -6.40 -0.15 2.01
C TYR A 151 -5.95 0.26 3.42
N SER A 152 -6.27 -0.57 4.43
CA SER A 152 -5.68 -0.49 5.77
C SER A 152 -4.33 -1.19 5.91
N PHE A 153 -3.85 -1.85 4.84
CA PHE A 153 -2.48 -2.35 4.72
C PHE A 153 -1.71 -1.47 3.74
N GLU A 154 -0.53 -1.01 4.13
CA GLU A 154 0.24 -0.05 3.33
C GLU A 154 0.69 -0.57 1.97
N ILE A 155 0.85 -1.90 1.81
CA ILE A 155 1.21 -2.51 0.52
C ILE A 155 0.15 -2.17 -0.55
N SER A 156 -1.08 -1.83 -0.15
CA SER A 156 -2.10 -1.32 -1.07
C SER A 156 -1.69 -0.04 -1.81
N LEU A 157 -0.73 0.76 -1.32
CA LEU A 157 -0.25 1.97 -2.01
C LEU A 157 0.48 1.64 -3.32
N VAL A 158 1.16 0.50 -3.39
CA VAL A 158 1.74 -0.03 -4.63
C VAL A 158 0.64 -0.37 -5.65
N GLU A 159 -0.56 -0.71 -5.19
CA GLU A 159 -1.68 -1.08 -6.06
C GLU A 159 -2.56 0.11 -6.43
N LEU A 160 -2.75 1.05 -5.50
CA LEU A 160 -3.75 2.11 -5.58
C LEU A 160 -3.17 3.46 -6.00
N VAL A 161 -1.86 3.67 -5.84
CA VAL A 161 -1.23 4.97 -6.05
C VAL A 161 -0.04 4.90 -7.00
N TRP A 162 0.93 4.01 -6.79
CA TRP A 162 2.08 3.86 -7.69
C TRP A 162 1.68 3.80 -9.18
N PRO A 163 0.64 3.05 -9.60
CA PRO A 163 0.30 2.96 -11.02
C PRO A 163 -0.08 4.32 -11.62
N LEU A 164 -0.59 5.25 -10.80
CA LEU A 164 -0.97 6.60 -11.23
C LEU A 164 0.23 7.51 -11.48
N THR A 165 1.39 7.26 -10.84
CA THR A 165 2.59 8.09 -11.01
C THR A 165 3.26 7.89 -12.37
N CYS A 166 2.96 6.75 -13.00
CA CYS A 166 3.62 6.26 -14.20
C CYS A 166 2.64 5.91 -15.34
N GLY A 167 1.35 6.30 -15.21
CA GLY A 167 0.36 6.16 -16.28
C GLY A 167 -0.19 4.74 -16.50
N ARG A 168 -0.03 3.84 -15.52
CA ARG A 168 -0.57 2.48 -15.53
C ARG A 168 -2.05 2.44 -15.15
N THR A 169 -2.72 1.35 -15.50
CA THR A 169 -4.13 1.09 -15.19
C THR A 169 -4.26 0.32 -13.89
N ILE A 170 -5.17 0.77 -13.01
CA ILE A 170 -5.54 0.05 -11.79
C ILE A 170 -6.81 -0.76 -12.07
N GLN A 171 -6.71 -2.08 -11.98
CA GLN A 171 -7.86 -2.97 -12.02
C GLN A 171 -8.27 -3.32 -10.59
N LEU A 172 -9.29 -2.63 -10.08
CA LEU A 172 -9.85 -2.94 -8.76
C LEU A 172 -10.52 -4.30 -8.79
N THR A 173 -10.13 -5.15 -7.84
CA THR A 173 -10.66 -6.50 -7.64
C THR A 173 -11.38 -6.56 -6.30
N SER A 174 -12.24 -7.57 -6.12
CA SER A 174 -12.64 -8.01 -4.80
C SER A 174 -11.42 -8.48 -4.00
N HIS A 175 -11.56 -8.68 -2.69
CA HIS A 175 -10.44 -9.04 -1.81
C HIS A 175 -9.70 -10.30 -2.32
N ARG A 176 -8.35 -10.21 -2.39
CA ARG A 176 -7.46 -11.19 -3.04
C ARG A 176 -7.42 -12.60 -2.48
N THR A 177 -8.07 -12.82 -1.35
CA THR A 177 -8.08 -14.10 -0.63
C THR A 177 -9.10 -15.09 -1.19
N VAL A 178 -9.93 -14.68 -2.16
CA VAL A 178 -10.97 -15.53 -2.73
C VAL A 178 -10.49 -16.10 -4.07
N VAL A 179 -10.04 -17.36 -4.04
CA VAL A 179 -9.52 -18.10 -5.20
C VAL A 179 -10.58 -18.30 -6.29
N ASP A 180 -11.86 -18.28 -5.92
CA ASP A 180 -12.98 -18.47 -6.85
C ASP A 180 -13.38 -17.19 -7.61
N ASP A 181 -12.92 -16.02 -7.18
CA ASP A 181 -13.24 -14.70 -7.76
C ASP A 181 -11.97 -13.97 -8.20
N LEU A 182 -11.11 -14.69 -8.92
CA LEU A 182 -9.87 -14.12 -9.45
C LEU A 182 -10.14 -13.25 -10.68
N PRO A 183 -9.52 -12.05 -10.75
CA PRO A 183 -9.65 -11.17 -11.91
C PRO A 183 -8.92 -11.76 -13.12
N ASP A 184 -9.17 -11.20 -14.30
CA ASP A 184 -8.33 -11.48 -15.48
C ASP A 184 -6.87 -11.05 -15.19
N PRO A 185 -5.91 -11.99 -15.21
CA PRO A 185 -4.51 -11.69 -14.95
C PRO A 185 -3.77 -11.09 -16.14
N ALA A 186 -4.33 -11.07 -17.37
CA ALA A 186 -3.66 -10.82 -18.65
C ALA A 186 -2.38 -9.95 -18.62
N GLY A 187 -1.23 -10.58 -18.35
CA GLY A 187 0.08 -9.93 -18.29
C GLY A 187 0.24 -8.88 -17.19
N ALA A 188 -0.63 -8.87 -16.18
CA ALA A 188 -0.72 -7.86 -15.14
C ALA A 188 0.35 -8.04 -14.05
N PHE A 189 0.58 -6.96 -13.30
CA PHE A 189 1.29 -6.99 -12.04
C PHE A 189 0.33 -7.39 -10.92
N TYR A 190 0.76 -8.35 -10.11
CA TYR A 190 0.04 -8.80 -8.93
C TYR A 190 0.97 -8.89 -7.72
N GLN A 191 0.46 -8.54 -6.54
CA GLN A 191 1.16 -8.82 -5.30
C GLN A 191 0.30 -9.60 -4.30
N CYS A 192 0.91 -10.41 -3.46
CA CYS A 192 0.18 -11.07 -2.38
C CYS A 192 1.12 -11.49 -1.24
N THR A 193 0.55 -11.99 -0.16
CA THR A 193 1.37 -12.66 0.86
C THR A 193 1.71 -14.09 0.41
N PRO A 194 2.80 -14.68 0.91
CA PRO A 194 3.09 -16.10 0.74
C PRO A 194 1.89 -17.01 1.06
N SER A 195 1.15 -16.76 2.15
CA SER A 195 -0.07 -17.52 2.47
C SER A 195 -1.12 -17.47 1.36
N ALA A 196 -1.38 -16.30 0.77
CA ALA A 196 -2.29 -16.16 -0.36
C ALA A 196 -1.74 -16.84 -1.64
N ALA A 197 -0.43 -16.75 -1.88
CA ALA A 197 0.22 -17.44 -2.98
C ALA A 197 0.03 -18.97 -2.87
N ARG A 198 0.14 -19.56 -1.67
CA ARG A 198 -0.14 -20.99 -1.45
C ARG A 198 -1.56 -21.39 -1.81
N LEU A 199 -2.54 -20.55 -1.48
CA LEU A 199 -3.94 -20.81 -1.85
C LEU A 199 -4.10 -20.87 -3.37
N HIS A 200 -3.38 -20.00 -4.10
CA HIS A 200 -3.38 -20.01 -5.56
C HIS A 200 -2.67 -21.24 -6.13
N THR A 201 -1.50 -21.62 -5.60
CA THR A 201 -0.78 -22.81 -6.06
C THR A 201 -1.49 -24.12 -5.71
N ALA A 202 -2.36 -24.12 -4.71
CA ALA A 202 -3.15 -25.28 -4.30
C ALA A 202 -4.37 -25.57 -5.20
N SER A 203 -4.82 -24.62 -6.04
CA SER A 203 -6.04 -24.77 -6.84
C SER A 203 -5.77 -24.71 -8.35
N PRO A 204 -6.56 -25.42 -9.19
CA PRO A 204 -6.45 -25.31 -10.64
C PRO A 204 -6.71 -23.89 -11.17
N GLN A 205 -7.67 -23.17 -10.56
CA GLN A 205 -8.01 -21.80 -10.95
C GLN A 205 -6.89 -20.81 -10.59
N GLY A 206 -6.34 -20.91 -9.39
CA GLY A 206 -5.21 -20.11 -8.94
C GLY A 206 -3.95 -20.34 -9.75
N ARG A 207 -3.64 -21.60 -10.10
CA ARG A 207 -2.53 -21.91 -11.02
C ARG A 207 -2.70 -21.28 -12.40
N ARG A 208 -3.91 -21.32 -12.96
CA ARG A 208 -4.22 -20.65 -14.25
C ARG A 208 -4.10 -19.14 -14.14
N PHE A 209 -4.52 -18.57 -13.02
CA PHE A 209 -4.36 -17.15 -12.72
C PHE A 209 -2.89 -16.75 -12.68
N LEU A 210 -2.06 -17.46 -11.91
CA LEU A 210 -0.62 -17.25 -11.82
C LEU A 210 0.07 -17.37 -13.19
N ALA A 211 -0.34 -18.34 -14.00
CA ALA A 211 0.16 -18.56 -15.36
C ALA A 211 -0.20 -17.44 -16.36
N GLY A 212 -1.13 -16.56 -16.01
CA GLY A 212 -1.50 -15.40 -16.83
C GLY A 212 -0.81 -14.10 -16.41
N LEU A 213 -0.05 -14.08 -15.31
CA LEU A 213 0.58 -12.87 -14.78
C LEU A 213 1.81 -12.46 -15.59
N GLY A 214 2.07 -11.14 -15.60
CA GLY A 214 3.31 -10.58 -16.15
C GLY A 214 4.38 -10.35 -15.08
N VAL A 215 4.00 -10.08 -13.84
CA VAL A 215 4.90 -9.94 -12.69
C VAL A 215 4.17 -10.39 -11.42
N LEU A 216 4.88 -11.12 -10.55
CA LEU A 216 4.41 -11.44 -9.20
C LEU A 216 5.35 -10.84 -8.15
N LEU A 217 4.81 -10.12 -7.18
CA LEU A 217 5.53 -9.68 -5.96
C LEU A 217 4.90 -10.35 -4.74
N VAL A 218 5.66 -11.18 -4.03
CA VAL A 218 5.24 -11.75 -2.74
C VAL A 218 5.94 -11.06 -1.59
N GLY A 219 5.26 -10.83 -0.48
CA GLY A 219 5.86 -10.17 0.68
C GLY A 219 4.98 -10.14 1.93
N GLY A 220 5.54 -9.64 3.02
CA GLY A 220 4.85 -9.53 4.32
C GLY A 220 4.89 -10.79 5.20
N GLU A 221 5.34 -11.93 4.67
CA GLU A 221 5.59 -13.17 5.41
C GLU A 221 6.88 -13.83 4.88
N PRO A 222 7.50 -14.76 5.63
CA PRO A 222 8.60 -15.57 5.09
C PRO A 222 8.15 -16.39 3.87
N LEU A 223 8.92 -16.29 2.78
CA LEU A 223 8.77 -17.14 1.60
C LEU A 223 9.72 -18.34 1.73
N ASP A 224 9.17 -19.56 1.76
CA ASP A 224 9.96 -20.80 1.75
C ASP A 224 10.37 -21.21 0.34
N ALA A 225 11.36 -22.09 0.26
CA ALA A 225 11.94 -22.56 -0.99
C ALA A 225 10.95 -23.32 -1.88
N ASP A 226 10.08 -24.16 -1.31
CA ASP A 226 9.15 -24.98 -2.09
C ASP A 226 8.12 -24.09 -2.79
N LEU A 227 7.52 -23.14 -2.05
CA LEU A 227 6.59 -22.18 -2.65
C LEU A 227 7.30 -21.27 -3.66
N ALA A 228 8.52 -20.82 -3.38
CA ALA A 228 9.29 -20.00 -4.32
C ALA A 228 9.53 -20.75 -5.65
N ALA A 229 9.90 -22.03 -5.59
CA ALA A 229 10.09 -22.87 -6.76
C ALA A 229 8.79 -23.07 -7.55
N ASP A 230 7.67 -23.34 -6.86
CA ASP A 230 6.36 -23.46 -7.51
C ASP A 230 5.97 -22.17 -8.24
N LEU A 231 6.15 -21.01 -7.60
CA LEU A 231 5.83 -19.72 -8.19
C LEU A 231 6.71 -19.40 -9.40
N ALA A 232 8.01 -19.66 -9.31
CA ALA A 232 8.95 -19.46 -10.41
C ALA A 232 8.63 -20.35 -11.62
N HIS A 233 8.05 -21.53 -11.41
CA HIS A 233 7.58 -22.40 -12.50
C HIS A 233 6.22 -21.99 -13.07
N LEU A 234 5.32 -21.47 -12.23
CA LEU A 234 3.94 -21.15 -12.64
C LEU A 234 3.81 -19.77 -13.30
N VAL A 235 4.57 -18.78 -12.85
CA VAL A 235 4.48 -17.39 -13.34
C VAL A 235 5.41 -17.22 -14.54
N PRO A 236 4.92 -16.76 -15.71
CA PRO A 236 5.77 -16.59 -16.90
C PRO A 236 6.80 -15.45 -16.79
N GLY A 237 6.48 -14.42 -16.01
CA GLY A 237 7.35 -13.28 -15.76
C GLY A 237 8.10 -13.38 -14.42
N PRO A 238 8.84 -12.32 -14.03
CA PRO A 238 9.66 -12.37 -12.83
C PRO A 238 8.79 -12.44 -11.56
N VAL A 239 9.29 -13.23 -10.60
CA VAL A 239 8.74 -13.36 -9.24
C VAL A 239 9.70 -12.68 -8.28
N PHE A 240 9.20 -11.76 -7.46
CA PHE A 240 9.99 -11.05 -6.46
C PHE A 240 9.53 -11.40 -5.05
N ASN A 241 10.49 -11.61 -4.15
CA ASN A 241 10.29 -11.60 -2.72
C ASN A 241 10.63 -10.21 -2.17
N GLY A 242 9.63 -9.47 -1.70
CA GLY A 242 9.74 -8.15 -1.12
C GLY A 242 9.70 -8.19 0.41
N TYR A 243 10.59 -7.44 1.04
CA TYR A 243 10.65 -7.30 2.49
C TYR A 243 10.69 -5.83 2.90
N GLY A 244 9.87 -5.45 3.88
CA GLY A 244 9.92 -4.15 4.53
C GLY A 244 8.94 -4.10 5.72
N PRO A 245 9.34 -3.55 6.87
CA PRO A 245 8.40 -3.19 7.93
C PRO A 245 7.67 -1.88 7.59
N THR A 246 6.53 -1.64 8.22
CA THR A 246 5.76 -0.40 8.05
C THR A 246 6.54 0.85 8.39
N GLU A 247 7.38 0.77 9.41
CA GLU A 247 8.27 1.84 9.83
C GLU A 247 9.32 2.21 8.78
N ALA A 248 9.58 1.34 7.79
CA ALA A 248 10.51 1.57 6.68
C ALA A 248 9.81 1.74 5.32
N THR A 249 8.49 2.01 5.33
CA THR A 249 7.66 2.30 4.13
C THR A 249 7.53 1.11 3.19
N VAL A 250 6.54 0.26 3.45
CA VAL A 250 6.08 -0.82 2.55
C VAL A 250 7.12 -1.90 2.24
N TYR A 251 8.09 -1.62 1.38
CA TYR A 251 9.15 -2.53 0.97
C TYR A 251 10.50 -1.81 0.94
N THR A 252 11.52 -2.46 1.44
CA THR A 252 12.87 -1.94 1.60
C THR A 252 13.88 -2.75 0.80
N THR A 253 13.72 -4.06 0.72
CA THR A 253 14.61 -4.95 -0.04
C THR A 253 13.82 -5.89 -0.92
N PHE A 254 14.45 -6.30 -2.02
CA PHE A 254 13.85 -7.19 -3.01
C PHE A 254 14.83 -8.27 -3.42
N TRP A 255 14.29 -9.46 -3.65
CA TRP A 255 15.00 -10.59 -4.22
C TRP A 255 14.21 -11.13 -5.40
N GLU A 256 14.83 -11.18 -6.57
CA GLU A 256 14.26 -11.90 -7.70
C GLU A 256 14.43 -13.40 -7.44
N VAL A 257 13.32 -14.13 -7.43
CA VAL A 257 13.31 -15.57 -7.21
C VAL A 257 13.88 -16.25 -8.44
N VAL A 258 14.99 -16.97 -8.24
CA VAL A 258 15.61 -17.79 -9.28
C VAL A 258 15.40 -19.26 -8.92
N PRO A 259 14.96 -20.11 -9.86
CA PRO A 259 14.87 -21.55 -9.63
C PRO A 259 16.18 -22.12 -9.09
N ASP A 260 16.09 -23.05 -8.14
CA ASP A 260 17.22 -23.73 -7.50
C ASP A 260 18.23 -22.82 -6.76
N ALA A 261 17.87 -21.55 -6.51
CA ALA A 261 18.66 -20.61 -5.71
C ALA A 261 18.05 -20.38 -4.32
N PRO A 262 18.85 -19.95 -3.32
CA PRO A 262 18.33 -19.57 -2.02
C PRO A 262 17.27 -18.46 -2.10
N VAL A 263 16.22 -18.57 -1.30
CA VAL A 263 15.24 -17.49 -1.11
C VAL A 263 15.79 -16.52 -0.08
N LEU A 264 16.09 -15.29 -0.52
CA LEU A 264 16.57 -14.22 0.34
C LEU A 264 15.53 -13.10 0.42
N ILE A 265 15.70 -12.21 1.40
CA ILE A 265 15.01 -10.89 1.41
C ILE A 265 15.70 -9.89 0.47
N GLY A 266 16.87 -10.26 -0.04
CA GLY A 266 17.63 -9.50 -1.02
C GLY A 266 18.31 -8.26 -0.44
N CYS A 267 18.48 -7.25 -1.28
CA CYS A 267 19.15 -6.01 -0.90
C CYS A 267 18.40 -4.79 -1.45
N HIS A 268 18.85 -3.60 -1.05
CA HIS A 268 18.38 -2.36 -1.64
C HIS A 268 18.65 -2.36 -3.14
N TRP A 269 17.68 -1.86 -3.90
CA TRP A 269 17.91 -1.64 -5.31
C TRP A 269 18.88 -0.47 -5.50
N ARG A 270 19.83 -0.64 -6.42
CA ARG A 270 21.00 0.23 -6.58
C ARG A 270 20.69 1.68 -6.95
N ALA A 271 19.45 1.99 -7.32
CA ALA A 271 19.09 3.28 -7.89
C ALA A 271 18.79 4.40 -6.87
N TYR A 272 18.56 4.09 -5.58
CA TYR A 272 18.17 5.12 -4.59
C TYR A 272 19.01 5.11 -3.32
N GLY A 273 19.73 6.21 -3.11
CA GLY A 273 20.54 6.46 -1.93
C GLY A 273 19.73 7.16 -0.83
N ALA A 274 19.22 6.39 0.12
CA ALA A 274 18.83 6.87 1.45
C ALA A 274 18.53 5.70 2.39
N THR A 275 18.15 4.54 1.84
CA THR A 275 17.80 3.37 2.62
C THR A 275 19.01 2.45 2.75
N SER A 276 19.36 2.11 3.99
CA SER A 276 20.43 1.16 4.32
C SER A 276 19.90 0.10 5.27
N SER A 277 20.27 -1.15 5.04
CA SER A 277 19.96 -2.26 5.95
C SER A 277 21.27 -2.73 6.53
N THR A 278 21.36 -2.74 7.85
CA THR A 278 22.54 -3.21 8.58
C THR A 278 22.13 -4.35 9.48
N MET A 279 22.77 -5.51 9.32
CA MET A 279 22.71 -6.53 10.36
C MET A 279 23.69 -6.16 11.46
N SER A 280 23.21 -6.02 12.68
CA SER A 280 24.08 -5.81 13.84
C SER A 280 24.05 -7.02 14.78
N ASP A 281 25.18 -7.28 15.44
CA ASP A 281 25.20 -8.15 16.61
C ASP A 281 24.41 -7.54 17.78
N GLY A 282 24.27 -8.28 18.89
CA GLY A 282 23.60 -7.79 20.11
C GLY A 282 24.28 -6.59 20.77
N THR A 283 25.37 -6.06 20.20
CA THR A 283 26.11 -4.86 20.63
C THR A 283 26.04 -3.71 19.63
N CYS A 284 25.14 -3.79 18.64
CA CYS A 284 24.96 -2.80 17.59
C CYS A 284 26.17 -2.62 16.66
N ARG A 285 27.04 -3.64 16.52
CA ARG A 285 28.15 -3.65 15.55
C ARG A 285 27.79 -4.48 14.32
N PRO A 286 28.27 -4.13 13.11
CA PRO A 286 28.01 -4.93 11.92
C PRO A 286 28.37 -6.40 12.13
N ALA A 287 27.40 -7.30 11.92
CA ALA A 287 27.65 -8.72 11.98
C ALA A 287 28.58 -9.14 10.84
N ALA A 288 29.50 -10.08 11.11
CA ALA A 288 30.27 -10.71 10.05
C ALA A 288 29.34 -11.46 9.09
N PRO A 289 29.67 -11.55 7.79
CA PRO A 289 28.91 -12.39 6.85
C PRO A 289 28.80 -13.81 7.40
N ALA A 290 27.61 -14.40 7.32
CA ALA A 290 27.47 -15.84 7.55
C ALA A 290 28.17 -16.56 6.38
N ASN A 291 29.07 -17.49 6.72
CA ASN A 291 29.76 -18.36 5.73
C ASN A 291 28.78 -19.32 5.05
#